data_AF-A0A2E1L6A0-F1
#
_entry.id   AF-A0A2E1L6A0-F1
#
_cell.length_a   1.000
_cell.length_b   1.000
_cell.length_c   1.000
_cell.angle_alpha   90.00
_cell.angle_beta   90.00
_cell.angle_gamma   90.00
#
_symmetry.space_group_name_H-M   'P 1'
#
loop_
_entity.id
_entity.type
_entity.pdbx_description
1 polymer ?
#
loop_
_entity_poly.entity_id
_entity_poly.type
_entity_poly.pdbx_seq_one_letter_code
_entity_poly.pdbx_strand_id
1 'polypeptide(L)'
;MEISSDYDSFIKRITRLNLYLIISSLLLIFIATISVIYLSSKLMMSAIMIFIYLIIFGINYSITNKNKKQEIIDFARLFEIDIEDDYGELKNTISMYKKGEFEKIEVSFTNKKHRRSRGFDEKGPTGGVLLSPLDKNNQRIDAMTNDRYQDISEEITAGESLLREADEKYAEMSEERWKNAESKDKDLIEAGVERLGDLVKTDWFEKNAKDGAIKELYNDED
;
A
#
# COMPACT_ATOMS: atom_id res chain seq x y z
N MET A 1 18.21 21.64 10.10
CA MET A 1 17.55 20.43 10.59
C MET A 1 17.89 19.36 9.56
N GLU A 2 18.90 18.53 9.82
CA GLU A 2 19.22 17.43 8.90
C GLU A 2 18.05 16.46 8.96
N ILE A 3 17.25 16.42 7.90
CA ILE A 3 16.26 15.38 7.71
C ILE A 3 17.09 14.12 7.43
N SER A 4 17.44 13.38 8.49
CA SER A 4 17.93 12.01 8.28
C SER A 4 16.76 11.26 7.66
N SER A 5 16.86 10.98 6.37
CA SER A 5 15.82 10.24 5.68
C SER A 5 15.59 8.90 6.37
N ASP A 6 14.34 8.45 6.42
CA ASP A 6 13.98 7.14 6.99
C ASP A 6 14.77 5.97 6.39
N TYR A 7 15.22 6.10 5.14
CA TYR A 7 16.13 5.16 4.51
C TYR A 7 17.55 5.17 5.08
N ASP A 8 18.12 6.32 5.44
CA ASP A 8 19.45 6.33 6.04
C ASP A 8 19.42 5.60 7.38
N SER A 9 18.31 5.73 8.11
CA SER A 9 18.01 4.94 9.30
C SER A 9 17.89 3.45 8.97
N PHE A 10 17.12 3.08 7.94
CA PHE A 10 17.00 1.70 7.47
C PHE A 10 18.34 1.08 7.05
N ILE A 11 19.15 1.76 6.23
CA ILE A 11 20.48 1.29 5.82
C ILE A 11 21.38 1.13 7.04
N LYS A 12 21.38 2.08 7.98
CA LYS A 12 22.12 1.95 9.24
C LYS A 12 21.67 0.72 10.05
N ARG A 13 20.37 0.43 10.12
CA ARG A 13 19.85 -0.78 10.79
C ARG A 13 20.29 -2.07 10.11
N ILE A 14 20.13 -2.17 8.79
CA ILE A 14 20.55 -3.35 8.01
C ILE A 14 22.06 -3.58 8.06
N THR A 15 22.86 -2.52 7.93
CA THR A 15 24.32 -2.60 8.03
C THR A 15 24.78 -3.02 9.41
N ARG A 16 24.15 -2.52 10.48
CA ARG A 16 24.41 -2.97 11.86
C ARG A 16 24.09 -4.45 12.05
N LEU A 17 22.96 -4.94 11.53
CA LEU A 17 22.60 -6.36 11.60
C LEU A 17 23.60 -7.24 10.85
N ASN A 18 24.01 -6.83 9.64
CA ASN A 18 25.04 -7.57 8.89
C ASN A 18 26.39 -7.55 9.62
N LEU A 19 26.79 -6.40 10.18
CA LEU A 19 28.03 -6.28 10.95
C LEU A 19 27.99 -7.16 12.22
N TYR A 20 26.86 -7.18 12.92
CA TYR A 20 26.64 -8.05 14.07
C TYR A 20 26.79 -9.53 13.69
N LEU A 21 26.18 -9.97 12.57
CA LEU A 21 26.31 -11.34 12.08
C LEU A 21 27.79 -11.69 11.77
N ILE A 22 28.50 -10.78 11.10
CA ILE A 22 29.91 -11.00 10.74
C ILE A 22 30.77 -11.10 12.01
N ILE A 23 30.67 -10.14 12.92
CA ILE A 23 31.47 -10.11 14.15
C ILE A 23 31.16 -11.34 15.02
N SER A 24 29.89 -11.67 15.22
CA SER A 24 29.50 -12.83 16.02
C SER A 24 29.96 -14.14 15.37
N SER A 25 29.90 -14.26 14.04
CA SER A 25 30.40 -15.45 13.33
C SER A 25 31.92 -15.60 13.45
N LEU A 26 32.69 -14.52 13.32
CA LEU A 26 34.15 -14.54 13.48
C LEU A 26 34.56 -14.91 14.90
N LEU A 27 33.88 -14.33 15.90
CA LEU A 27 34.13 -14.63 17.31
C LEU A 27 33.78 -16.09 17.63
N LEU A 28 32.70 -16.62 17.07
CA LEU A 28 32.30 -18.02 17.24
C LEU A 28 33.30 -18.98 16.60
N ILE A 29 33.81 -18.67 15.40
CA ILE A 29 34.87 -19.44 14.75
C ILE A 29 36.15 -19.42 15.60
N PHE A 30 36.54 -18.26 16.11
CA PHE A 30 37.73 -18.13 16.95
C PHE A 30 37.63 -18.97 18.25
N ILE A 31 36.47 -18.97 18.89
CA ILE A 31 36.25 -19.80 20.09
C ILE A 31 36.20 -21.29 19.71
N ALA A 32 35.59 -21.63 18.57
CA ALA A 32 35.55 -23.00 18.07
C ALA A 32 36.95 -23.55 17.76
N THR A 33 37.85 -22.76 17.16
CA THR A 33 39.22 -23.21 16.87
C THR A 33 40.02 -23.44 18.15
N ILE A 34 39.93 -22.52 19.13
CA ILE A 34 40.60 -22.68 20.43
C ILE A 34 40.11 -23.92 21.16
N SER A 35 38.79 -24.13 21.22
CA SER A 35 38.21 -25.29 21.89
C SER A 35 38.60 -26.60 21.21
N VAL A 36 38.65 -26.66 19.88
CA VAL A 36 39.11 -27.85 19.14
C VAL A 36 40.60 -28.14 19.38
N ILE A 37 41.46 -27.11 19.42
CA ILE A 37 42.90 -27.29 19.72
C ILE A 37 43.07 -27.86 21.13
N TYR A 38 42.35 -27.32 22.12
CA TYR A 38 42.40 -27.78 23.51
C TYR A 38 41.92 -29.24 23.66
N LEU A 39 40.89 -29.63 22.89
CA LEU A 39 40.30 -30.97 22.92
C LEU A 39 40.89 -31.94 21.89
N SER A 40 41.99 -31.56 21.21
CA SER A 40 42.57 -32.32 20.09
C SER A 40 42.95 -33.77 20.44
N SER A 41 43.26 -34.06 21.70
CA SER A 41 43.54 -35.41 22.19
C SER A 41 42.31 -36.35 22.22
N LYS A 42 41.09 -35.80 22.15
CA LYS A 42 39.83 -36.54 22.21
C LYS A 42 38.94 -36.26 21.00
N LEU A 43 39.15 -37.01 19.92
CA LEU A 43 38.46 -36.86 18.62
C LEU A 43 36.92 -36.86 18.71
N MET A 44 36.31 -37.71 19.55
CA MET A 44 34.84 -37.72 19.72
C MET A 44 34.33 -36.42 20.34
N MET A 45 35.07 -35.87 21.31
CA MET A 45 34.64 -34.65 21.99
C MET A 45 34.80 -33.42 21.09
N SER A 46 35.87 -33.35 20.27
CA SER A 46 36.02 -32.27 19.30
C SER A 46 34.91 -32.30 18.24
N ALA A 47 34.50 -33.47 17.76
CA ALA A 47 33.38 -33.62 16.84
C ALA A 47 32.04 -33.13 17.43
N ILE A 48 31.75 -33.49 18.69
CA ILE A 48 30.54 -33.00 19.39
C ILE A 48 30.57 -31.48 19.54
N MET A 49 31.71 -30.91 19.91
CA MET A 49 31.85 -29.45 20.06
C MET A 49 31.63 -28.70 18.74
N ILE A 50 32.17 -29.19 17.63
CA ILE A 50 31.92 -28.60 16.30
C ILE A 50 30.42 -28.60 15.99
N PHE A 51 29.72 -29.71 16.29
CA PHE A 51 28.28 -29.81 16.06
C PHE A 51 27.48 -28.79 16.89
N ILE A 52 27.87 -28.58 18.15
CA ILE A 52 27.27 -27.56 19.02
C ILE A 52 27.46 -26.16 18.43
N TYR A 53 28.68 -25.83 17.96
CA TYR A 53 28.94 -24.53 17.33
C TYR A 53 28.13 -24.31 16.05
N LEU A 54 27.93 -25.35 15.24
CA LEU A 54 27.06 -25.28 14.05
C LEU A 54 25.61 -24.98 14.42
N ILE A 55 25.08 -25.60 15.48
CA ILE A 55 23.72 -25.32 15.97
C ILE A 55 23.60 -23.88 16.44
N ILE A 56 24.55 -23.39 17.24
CA ILE A 56 24.55 -22.01 17.75
C ILE A 56 24.62 -21.01 16.58
N PHE A 57 25.48 -21.28 15.60
CA PHE A 57 25.57 -20.46 14.39
C PHE A 57 24.24 -20.44 13.62
N GLY A 58 23.60 -21.60 13.41
CA GLY A 58 22.31 -21.68 12.73
C GLY A 58 21.20 -20.91 13.44
N ILE A 59 21.14 -20.97 14.77
CA ILE A 59 20.17 -20.20 15.57
C ILE A 59 20.44 -18.69 15.43
N ASN A 60 21.69 -18.25 15.57
CA ASN A 60 22.05 -16.84 15.46
C ASN A 60 21.73 -16.28 14.06
N TYR A 61 22.06 -17.05 13.02
CA TYR A 61 21.74 -16.71 11.63
C TYR A 61 20.23 -16.58 11.42
N SER A 62 19.43 -17.53 11.91
CA SER A 62 17.97 -17.53 11.79
C SER A 62 17.35 -16.30 12.46
N ILE A 63 17.76 -15.98 13.69
CA ILE A 63 17.25 -14.80 14.43
C ILE A 63 17.61 -13.50 13.69
N THR A 64 18.87 -13.36 13.28
CA THR A 64 19.32 -12.14 12.58
C THR A 64 18.60 -11.97 11.25
N ASN A 65 18.37 -13.05 10.51
CA ASN A 65 17.67 -13.01 9.24
C ASN A 65 16.18 -12.68 9.40
N LYS A 66 15.52 -13.16 10.47
CA LYS A 66 14.15 -12.76 10.82
C LYS A 66 14.05 -11.27 11.10
N ASN A 67 14.94 -10.73 11.94
CA ASN A 67 14.96 -9.30 12.25
C ASN A 67 15.21 -8.46 10.99
N LYS A 68 16.12 -8.92 10.12
CA LYS A 68 16.38 -8.28 8.84
C LYS A 68 15.15 -8.27 7.92
N LYS A 69 14.41 -9.39 7.85
CA LYS A 69 13.16 -9.47 7.08
C LYS A 69 12.14 -8.48 7.62
N GLN A 70 12.00 -8.38 8.93
CA GLN A 70 11.06 -7.45 9.57
C GLN A 70 11.40 -5.99 9.24
N GLU A 71 12.67 -5.60 9.35
CA GLU A 71 13.13 -4.25 8.97
C GLU A 71 12.84 -3.91 7.50
N ILE A 72 12.98 -4.91 6.61
CA ILE A 72 12.63 -4.75 5.19
C ILE A 72 11.12 -4.56 5.02
N ILE A 73 10.31 -5.32 5.76
CA ILE A 73 8.84 -5.19 5.76
C ILE A 73 8.39 -3.83 6.25
N ASP A 74 8.92 -3.39 7.38
CA ASP A 74 8.57 -2.09 7.95
C ASP A 74 9.00 -0.95 7.02
N PHE A 75 10.14 -1.08 6.34
CA PHE A 75 10.56 -0.12 5.32
C PHE A 75 9.64 -0.11 4.09
N ALA A 76 9.22 -1.28 3.58
CA ALA A 76 8.30 -1.35 2.45
C ALA A 76 6.90 -0.82 2.79
N ARG A 77 6.45 -0.97 4.04
CA ARG A 77 5.19 -0.42 4.52
C ARG A 77 5.14 1.10 4.44
N LEU A 78 6.28 1.79 4.60
CA LEU A 78 6.36 3.25 4.40
C LEU A 78 5.96 3.67 2.98
N PHE A 79 6.07 2.74 2.02
CA PHE A 79 5.75 2.94 0.62
C PHE A 79 4.47 2.20 0.17
N GLU A 80 3.73 1.61 1.11
CA GLU A 80 2.56 0.76 0.83
C GLU A 80 2.85 -0.40 -0.14
N ILE A 81 4.11 -0.85 -0.22
CA ILE A 81 4.51 -1.97 -1.09
C ILE A 81 4.24 -3.28 -0.36
N ASP A 82 3.40 -4.12 -0.96
CA ASP A 82 3.26 -5.51 -0.51
C ASP A 82 4.44 -6.34 -1.05
N ILE A 83 5.34 -6.72 -0.14
CA ILE A 83 6.54 -7.48 -0.51
C ILE A 83 6.21 -8.93 -0.86
N GLU A 84 5.07 -9.46 -0.41
CA GLU A 84 4.67 -10.83 -0.74
C GLU A 84 4.30 -10.95 -2.22
N ASP A 85 3.72 -9.90 -2.79
CA ASP A 85 3.29 -9.85 -4.19
C ASP A 85 4.32 -9.19 -5.12
N ASP A 86 5.02 -8.13 -4.70
CA ASP A 86 5.96 -7.38 -5.57
C ASP A 86 7.29 -6.98 -4.89
N TYR A 87 8.17 -7.98 -4.72
CA TYR A 87 9.56 -7.74 -4.29
C TYR A 87 10.37 -6.89 -5.30
N GLY A 88 9.96 -6.86 -6.57
CA GLY A 88 10.64 -6.11 -7.62
C GLY A 88 10.50 -4.60 -7.44
N GLU A 89 9.30 -4.16 -7.07
CA GLU A 89 8.99 -2.75 -6.78
C GLU A 89 9.84 -2.23 -5.62
N LEU A 90 9.93 -2.96 -4.51
CA LEU A 90 10.78 -2.59 -3.38
C LEU A 90 12.26 -2.40 -3.80
N LYS A 91 12.79 -3.31 -4.61
CA LYS A 91 14.18 -3.23 -5.09
C LYS A 91 14.38 -1.99 -5.98
N ASN A 92 13.39 -1.66 -6.80
CA ASN A 92 13.41 -0.47 -7.63
C ASN A 92 13.38 0.81 -6.79
N THR A 93 12.50 0.88 -5.78
CA THR A 93 12.39 2.00 -4.82
C THR A 93 13.71 2.25 -4.10
N ILE A 94 14.34 1.18 -3.57
CA ILE A 94 15.67 1.26 -2.95
C ILE A 94 16.72 1.78 -3.95
N SER A 95 16.61 1.40 -5.22
CA SER A 95 17.57 1.83 -6.26
C SER A 95 17.41 3.30 -6.65
N MET A 96 16.16 3.78 -6.78
CA MET A 96 15.86 5.19 -7.05
C MET A 96 16.30 6.07 -5.89
N TYR A 97 16.08 5.58 -4.67
CA TYR A 97 16.54 6.25 -3.46
C TYR A 97 18.07 6.45 -3.50
N LYS A 98 18.83 5.38 -3.77
CA LYS A 98 20.30 5.46 -3.83
C LYS A 98 20.83 6.47 -4.84
N LYS A 99 20.09 6.73 -5.90
CA LYS A 99 20.45 7.68 -6.97
C LYS A 99 20.11 9.13 -6.62
N GLY A 100 19.43 9.39 -5.50
CA GLY A 100 18.97 10.73 -5.14
C GLY A 100 17.86 11.24 -6.06
N GLU A 101 17.23 10.38 -6.86
CA GLU A 101 16.13 10.72 -7.78
C GLU A 101 14.79 10.79 -7.05
N PHE A 102 14.77 11.42 -5.88
CA PHE A 102 13.62 11.44 -4.99
C PHE A 102 12.44 12.23 -5.48
N GLU A 103 12.66 13.24 -6.33
CA GLU A 103 11.56 13.91 -7.01
C GLU A 103 10.72 12.90 -7.79
N LYS A 104 11.31 11.82 -8.33
CA LYS A 104 10.56 10.72 -8.99
C LYS A 104 9.86 9.79 -8.01
N ILE A 105 10.37 9.66 -6.79
CA ILE A 105 9.82 8.85 -5.69
C ILE A 105 8.61 9.56 -5.07
N GLU A 106 8.68 10.87 -4.81
CA GLU A 106 7.50 11.62 -4.35
C GLU A 106 6.36 11.62 -5.38
N VAL A 107 6.63 11.63 -6.70
CA VAL A 107 5.55 11.41 -7.69
C VAL A 107 5.00 9.99 -7.72
N SER A 108 5.76 8.98 -7.25
CA SER A 108 5.30 7.57 -7.25
C SER A 108 4.69 7.09 -5.93
N PHE A 109 5.00 7.73 -4.80
CA PHE A 109 4.51 7.38 -3.46
C PHE A 109 3.64 8.44 -2.80
N THR A 110 3.28 9.51 -3.51
CA THR A 110 2.19 10.38 -3.09
C THR A 110 0.86 9.65 -3.30
N ASN A 111 0.49 8.85 -2.29
CA ASN A 111 -0.88 8.49 -1.98
C ASN A 111 -1.65 7.89 -3.18
N LYS A 112 -1.28 6.70 -3.66
CA LYS A 112 -1.99 6.03 -4.78
C LYS A 112 -3.48 5.81 -4.47
N LYS A 113 -3.84 5.66 -3.19
CA LYS A 113 -5.23 5.49 -2.72
C LYS A 113 -6.03 6.80 -2.60
N HIS A 114 -5.39 7.97 -2.51
CA HIS A 114 -6.08 9.28 -2.49
C HIS A 114 -5.69 10.23 -3.62
N ARG A 115 -4.72 9.87 -4.46
CA ARG A 115 -4.60 10.42 -5.80
C ARG A 115 -5.59 9.71 -6.68
N ARG A 116 -6.78 10.31 -6.71
CA ARG A 116 -7.40 10.63 -7.99
C ARG A 116 -6.43 11.50 -8.79
N SER A 117 -5.28 10.95 -9.21
CA SER A 117 -4.56 11.53 -10.33
C SER A 117 -5.48 11.27 -11.50
N ARG A 118 -6.33 12.27 -11.79
CA ARG A 118 -6.79 12.47 -13.16
C ARG A 118 -5.55 12.27 -14.02
N GLY A 119 -5.59 11.28 -14.92
CA GLY A 119 -4.47 10.93 -15.77
C GLY A 119 -3.85 12.22 -16.30
N PHE A 120 -2.52 12.28 -16.35
CA PHE A 120 -1.71 13.47 -16.69
C PHE A 120 -2.43 14.38 -17.70
N ASP A 121 -3.28 15.26 -17.21
CA ASP A 121 -3.94 16.27 -18.02
C ASP A 121 -2.89 17.34 -18.17
N GLU A 122 -2.29 17.42 -19.36
CA GLU A 122 -1.31 18.47 -19.70
C GLU A 122 -1.87 19.87 -19.38
N LYS A 123 -3.20 20.03 -19.39
CA LYS A 123 -3.90 21.29 -19.10
C LYS A 123 -4.14 21.52 -17.60
N GLY A 124 -3.99 20.50 -16.75
CA GLY A 124 -4.15 20.56 -15.30
C GLY A 124 -5.57 20.94 -14.83
N PRO A 125 -5.83 20.96 -13.51
CA PRO A 125 -7.08 21.49 -12.99
C PRO A 125 -7.20 22.96 -13.42
N THR A 126 -8.15 23.28 -14.30
CA THR A 126 -8.48 24.66 -14.60
C THR A 126 -8.96 25.28 -13.29
N GLY A 127 -8.18 26.21 -12.74
CA GLY A 127 -8.40 26.80 -11.41
C GLY A 127 -9.71 27.56 -11.24
N GLY A 128 -10.66 27.44 -12.17
CA GLY A 128 -12.00 28.00 -12.16
C GLY A 128 -11.97 29.49 -11.92
N VAL A 129 -12.16 30.31 -12.95
CA VAL A 129 -12.38 31.73 -12.65
C VAL A 129 -13.66 31.81 -11.82
N LEU A 130 -13.57 32.29 -10.58
CA LEU A 130 -14.70 32.49 -9.64
C LEU A 130 -15.57 33.66 -10.12
N LEU A 131 -16.03 33.61 -11.37
CA LEU A 131 -16.94 34.59 -11.93
C LEU A 131 -18.36 34.11 -11.67
N SER A 132 -19.21 35.03 -11.24
CA SER A 132 -20.64 34.77 -11.16
C SER A 132 -21.13 34.29 -12.53
N PRO A 133 -21.87 33.16 -12.63
CA PRO A 133 -22.36 32.61 -13.90
C PRO A 133 -23.16 33.60 -14.76
N LEU A 134 -23.62 34.71 -14.16
CA LEU A 134 -24.44 35.75 -14.77
C LEU A 134 -23.73 37.12 -14.82
N ASP A 135 -22.41 37.18 -14.66
CA ASP A 135 -21.68 38.44 -14.81
C ASP A 135 -21.75 38.95 -16.25
N LYS A 136 -22.35 40.13 -16.42
CA LYS A 136 -22.54 40.79 -17.73
C LYS A 136 -21.23 41.21 -18.37
N ASN A 137 -20.16 41.32 -17.59
CA ASN A 137 -18.81 41.63 -18.08
C ASN A 137 -18.07 40.39 -18.59
N ASN A 138 -18.63 39.18 -18.39
CA ASN A 138 -17.99 37.97 -18.86
C ASN A 138 -18.08 37.88 -20.39
N GLN A 139 -16.94 37.69 -21.03
CA GLN A 139 -16.88 37.58 -22.48
C GLN A 139 -17.47 36.22 -22.91
N ARG A 140 -18.40 36.23 -23.87
CA ARG A 140 -18.91 34.98 -24.46
C ARG A 140 -17.73 34.21 -25.08
N ILE A 141 -17.42 33.05 -24.52
CA ILE A 141 -16.45 32.12 -25.10
C ILE A 141 -17.20 31.29 -26.15
N ASP A 142 -16.81 31.44 -27.41
CA ASP A 142 -17.36 30.61 -28.48
C ASP A 142 -16.68 29.24 -28.49
N ALA A 143 -17.47 28.17 -28.43
CA ALA A 143 -16.97 26.80 -28.44
C ALA A 143 -16.29 26.43 -29.77
N MET A 144 -16.71 27.02 -30.88
CA MET A 144 -16.16 26.75 -32.22
C MET A 144 -14.77 27.36 -32.42
N THR A 145 -14.41 28.39 -31.64
CA THR A 145 -13.14 29.11 -31.76
C THR A 145 -12.17 28.78 -30.62
N ASN A 146 -12.57 27.91 -29.69
CA ASN A 146 -11.79 27.59 -28.51
C ASN A 146 -11.05 26.27 -28.71
N ASP A 147 -9.73 26.35 -28.82
CA ASP A 147 -8.84 25.20 -29.05
C ASP A 147 -8.89 24.15 -27.93
N ARG A 148 -9.47 24.48 -26.76
CA ARG A 148 -9.59 23.52 -25.65
C ARG A 148 -10.57 22.37 -25.90
N TYR A 149 -11.37 22.43 -26.95
CA TYR A 149 -12.39 21.43 -27.28
C TYR A 149 -12.10 20.64 -28.56
N GLN A 150 -10.91 20.82 -29.16
CA GLN A 150 -10.53 20.15 -30.41
C GLN A 150 -10.34 18.63 -30.23
N ASP A 151 -9.93 18.20 -29.04
CA ASP A 151 -9.69 16.81 -28.66
C ASP A 151 -10.98 15.99 -28.45
N ILE A 152 -12.14 16.63 -28.27
CA ILE A 152 -13.41 15.94 -27.98
C ILE A 152 -13.88 15.06 -29.13
N SER A 153 -13.53 15.41 -30.37
CA SER A 153 -13.88 14.64 -31.57
C SER A 153 -12.79 13.68 -32.05
N GLU A 154 -11.64 13.63 -31.36
CA GLU A 154 -10.54 12.74 -31.72
C GLU A 154 -10.86 11.28 -31.38
N GLU A 155 -10.19 10.36 -32.07
CA GLU A 155 -10.33 8.93 -31.77
C GLU A 155 -9.78 8.63 -30.38
N ILE A 156 -10.55 7.86 -29.59
CA ILE A 156 -10.20 7.45 -28.24
C ILE A 156 -8.82 6.79 -28.24
N THR A 157 -7.90 7.29 -27.42
CA THR A 157 -6.54 6.73 -27.36
C THR A 157 -6.59 5.32 -26.78
N ALA A 158 -5.64 4.45 -27.15
CA ALA A 158 -5.58 3.07 -26.64
C ALA A 158 -5.66 2.98 -25.11
N GLY A 159 -5.03 3.93 -24.38
CA GLY A 159 -5.11 4.01 -22.92
C GLY A 159 -6.50 4.36 -22.40
N GLU A 160 -7.21 5.29 -23.05
CA GLU A 160 -8.58 5.68 -22.69
C GLU A 160 -9.58 4.56 -22.99
N SER A 161 -9.35 3.80 -24.07
CA SER A 161 -10.18 2.63 -24.38
C SER A 161 -10.03 1.53 -23.32
N LEU A 162 -8.80 1.28 -22.84
CA LEU A 162 -8.56 0.34 -21.75
C LEU A 162 -9.19 0.79 -20.44
N LEU A 163 -9.13 2.10 -20.14
CA LEU A 163 -9.78 2.67 -18.95
C LEU A 163 -11.30 2.47 -19.02
N ARG A 164 -11.91 2.75 -20.16
CA ARG A 164 -13.35 2.54 -20.38
C ARG A 164 -13.75 1.08 -20.23
N GLU A 165 -12.97 0.14 -20.76
CA GLU A 165 -13.23 -1.29 -20.59
C GLU A 165 -13.14 -1.70 -19.10
N ALA A 166 -12.17 -1.16 -18.37
CA ALA A 166 -12.06 -1.40 -16.93
C ALA A 166 -13.25 -0.83 -16.16
N ASP A 167 -13.68 0.40 -16.48
CA ASP A 167 -14.84 1.04 -15.88
C ASP A 167 -16.13 0.24 -16.11
N GLU A 168 -16.33 -0.29 -17.32
CA GLU A 168 -17.46 -1.15 -17.66
C GLU A 168 -17.45 -2.44 -16.82
N LYS A 169 -16.29 -3.10 -16.70
CA LYS A 169 -16.14 -4.29 -15.84
C LYS A 169 -16.39 -3.99 -14.36
N TYR A 170 -15.89 -2.88 -13.85
CA TYR A 170 -16.12 -2.47 -12.47
C TYR A 170 -17.58 -2.14 -12.22
N ALA A 171 -18.27 -1.52 -13.18
CA ALA A 171 -19.70 -1.25 -13.09
C ALA A 171 -20.50 -2.55 -12.98
N GLU A 172 -20.22 -3.55 -13.83
CA GLU A 172 -20.87 -4.85 -13.79
C GLU A 172 -20.64 -5.57 -12.45
N MET A 173 -19.39 -5.63 -12.00
CA MET A 173 -19.05 -6.23 -10.71
C MET A 173 -19.73 -5.51 -9.52
N SER A 174 -19.83 -4.18 -9.60
CA SER A 174 -20.48 -3.39 -8.55
C SER A 174 -21.98 -3.63 -8.54
N GLU A 175 -22.62 -3.72 -9.70
CA GLU A 175 -24.04 -4.05 -9.82
C GLU A 175 -24.33 -5.46 -9.27
N GLU A 176 -23.49 -6.45 -9.58
CA GLU A 176 -23.64 -7.81 -9.05
C GLU A 176 -23.49 -7.85 -7.52
N ARG A 177 -22.46 -7.18 -6.99
CA ARG A 177 -22.24 -7.07 -5.54
C ARG A 177 -23.40 -6.36 -4.84
N TRP A 178 -23.92 -5.31 -5.45
CA TRP A 178 -25.08 -4.57 -4.95
C TRP A 178 -26.31 -5.47 -4.86
N LYS A 179 -26.67 -6.16 -5.94
CA LYS A 179 -27.80 -7.10 -5.96
C LYS A 179 -27.63 -8.23 -4.95
N ASN A 180 -26.41 -8.78 -4.83
CA ASN A 180 -26.10 -9.81 -3.85
C ASN A 180 -26.24 -9.32 -2.40
N ALA A 181 -25.84 -8.07 -2.12
CA ALA A 181 -26.01 -7.46 -0.82
C ALA A 181 -27.50 -7.25 -0.51
N GLU A 182 -28.27 -6.67 -1.44
CA GLU A 182 -29.72 -6.46 -1.28
C GLU A 182 -30.46 -7.79 -1.04
N SER A 183 -30.14 -8.85 -1.80
CA SER A 183 -30.80 -10.16 -1.64
C SER A 183 -30.57 -10.83 -0.29
N LYS A 184 -29.52 -10.43 0.44
CA LYS A 184 -29.13 -10.99 1.74
C LYS A 184 -29.51 -10.08 2.91
N ASP A 185 -30.03 -8.89 2.62
CA ASP A 185 -30.42 -7.94 3.64
C ASP A 185 -31.69 -8.44 4.35
N LYS A 186 -31.60 -8.56 5.68
CA LYS A 186 -32.71 -9.04 6.51
C LYS A 186 -33.88 -8.06 6.50
N ASP A 187 -33.58 -6.77 6.44
CA ASP A 187 -34.57 -5.71 6.49
C ASP A 187 -35.41 -5.71 5.21
N LEU A 188 -34.77 -5.96 4.05
CA LEU A 188 -35.44 -6.13 2.76
C LEU A 188 -36.32 -7.39 2.72
N ILE A 189 -35.83 -8.51 3.24
CA ILE A 189 -36.59 -9.77 3.32
C ILE A 189 -37.81 -9.62 4.23
N GLU A 190 -37.66 -8.97 5.38
CA GLU A 190 -38.73 -8.75 6.35
C GLU A 190 -39.79 -7.77 5.84
N ALA A 191 -39.37 -6.72 5.13
CA ALA A 191 -40.26 -5.79 4.45
C ALA A 191 -40.90 -6.38 3.18
N GLY A 192 -40.40 -7.52 2.68
CA GLY A 192 -40.89 -8.16 1.47
C GLY A 192 -40.58 -7.39 0.18
N VAL A 193 -39.49 -6.62 0.17
CA VAL A 193 -39.05 -5.80 -0.98
C VAL A 193 -37.69 -6.28 -1.48
N GLU A 194 -37.47 -6.20 -2.79
CA GLU A 194 -36.23 -6.70 -3.41
C GLU A 194 -35.11 -5.66 -3.49
N ARG A 195 -35.47 -4.37 -3.45
CA ARG A 195 -34.53 -3.25 -3.64
C ARG A 195 -34.55 -2.30 -2.45
N LEU A 196 -33.38 -1.79 -2.10
CA LEU A 196 -33.24 -0.88 -0.97
C LEU A 196 -33.96 0.46 -1.18
N GLY A 197 -34.03 0.94 -2.42
CA GLY A 197 -34.80 2.13 -2.77
C GLY A 197 -36.32 1.97 -2.57
N ASP A 198 -36.84 0.75 -2.62
CA ASP A 198 -38.25 0.48 -2.37
C ASP A 198 -38.54 0.33 -0.87
N LEU A 199 -37.58 -0.15 -0.08
CA LEU A 199 -37.66 -0.16 1.39
C LEU A 199 -37.91 1.25 1.96
N VAL A 200 -37.21 2.25 1.42
CA VAL A 200 -37.37 3.66 1.84
C VAL A 200 -38.77 4.19 1.56
N LYS A 201 -39.48 3.66 0.56
CA LYS A 201 -40.87 4.05 0.25
C LYS A 201 -41.88 3.36 1.17
N THR A 202 -41.47 2.35 1.93
CA THR A 202 -42.31 1.69 2.91
C THR A 202 -42.17 2.36 4.28
N ASP A 203 -43.15 2.14 5.16
CA ASP A 203 -43.10 2.61 6.56
C ASP A 203 -42.16 1.75 7.44
N TRP A 204 -41.28 0.92 6.85
CA TRP A 204 -40.46 -0.03 7.59
C TRP A 204 -39.56 0.67 8.62
N PHE A 205 -38.94 1.79 8.24
CA PHE A 205 -38.08 2.58 9.14
C PHE A 205 -38.87 3.24 10.28
N GLU A 206 -40.13 3.63 10.05
CA GLU A 206 -40.97 4.22 11.10
C GLU A 206 -41.42 3.17 12.13
N LYS A 207 -41.68 1.94 11.67
CA LYS A 207 -42.14 0.83 12.52
C LYS A 207 -41.01 0.16 13.29
N ASN A 208 -39.82 0.10 12.72
CA ASN A 208 -38.63 -0.51 13.31
C ASN A 208 -37.65 0.52 13.89
N ALA A 209 -38.08 1.77 14.07
CA ALA A 209 -37.28 2.81 14.69
C ALA A 209 -36.90 2.43 16.13
N LYS A 210 -35.61 2.19 16.37
CA LYS A 210 -35.06 2.05 17.72
C LYS A 210 -34.62 3.41 18.25
N ASP A 211 -35.16 3.80 19.40
CA ASP A 211 -34.79 5.05 20.04
C ASP A 211 -33.34 4.96 20.56
N GLY A 212 -32.48 5.88 20.12
CA GLY A 212 -31.05 5.87 20.44
C GLY A 212 -30.15 4.99 19.56
N ALA A 213 -30.63 4.45 18.43
CA ALA A 213 -29.84 3.62 17.51
C ALA A 213 -28.50 4.25 17.08
N ILE A 214 -28.50 5.57 16.88
CA ILE A 214 -27.28 6.33 16.53
C ILE A 214 -26.25 6.25 17.67
N LYS A 215 -26.69 6.32 18.93
CA LYS A 215 -25.81 6.29 20.09
C LYS A 215 -25.21 4.90 20.32
N GLU A 216 -25.95 3.85 19.99
CA GLU A 216 -25.47 2.46 20.03
C GLU A 216 -24.39 2.24 18.96
N LEU A 217 -24.59 2.75 17.75
CA LEU A 217 -23.64 2.62 16.63
C LEU A 217 -22.28 3.29 16.90
N TYR A 218 -22.25 4.37 17.69
CA TYR A 218 -21.00 5.03 18.10
C TYR A 218 -20.34 4.42 19.35
N ASN A 219 -21.04 3.58 20.11
CA ASN A 219 -20.48 2.93 21.31
C ASN A 219 -19.95 1.52 21.04
N ASP A 220 -20.26 0.93 19.88
CA ASP A 220 -19.77 -0.39 19.45
C ASP A 220 -18.37 -0.33 18.76
N GLU A 221 -17.77 0.85 18.66
CA GLU A 221 -16.37 1.04 18.25
C GLU A 221 -15.46 1.26 19.49
N ASP A 222 -15.28 0.21 20.31
CA ASP A 222 -14.17 0.06 21.28
C ASP A 222 -13.78 -1.42 21.45
#